data_AF-A0A2R6FP45-F1
#
_entry.id   AF-A0A2R6FP45-F1
#
_cell.length_a   1.000
_cell.length_b   1.000
_cell.length_c   1.000
_cell.angle_alpha   90.00
_cell.angle_beta   90.00
_cell.angle_gamma   90.00
#
_symmetry.space_group_name_H-M   'P 1'
#
loop_
_entity.id
_entity.type
_entity.pdbx_description
1 polymer ?
#
loop_
_entity_poly.entity_id
_entity_poly.type
_entity_poly.pdbx_seq_one_letter_code
_entity_poly.pdbx_strand_id
1 'polypeptide(L)'
;MSLDDLTADIEDRYADLGDDVTVGLDRETRNELALLGSAFDPDDPDELLRRAVHQFFQASVETGRLDFHLRSGYDVTYDEYLSGMTYDEMTGDAGLSEQAQNDVQRYQY
;
A
#
# COMPACT_ATOMS: atom_id res chain seq x y z
N MET A 1 13.62 6.75 -8.60
CA MET A 1 12.60 6.32 -9.57
C MET A 1 11.46 7.32 -9.49
N SER A 2 10.49 7.32 -10.41
CA SER A 2 9.35 8.25 -10.45
C SER A 2 8.02 7.54 -10.19
N LEU A 3 6.92 8.30 -10.24
CA LEU A 3 5.56 7.76 -10.24
C LEU A 3 5.31 6.81 -11.43
N ASP A 4 5.84 7.14 -12.61
CA ASP A 4 5.75 6.28 -13.78
C ASP A 4 6.51 4.97 -13.57
N ASP A 5 7.71 5.05 -12.99
CA ASP A 5 8.50 3.85 -12.66
C ASP A 5 7.74 2.96 -11.66
N LEU A 6 7.12 3.55 -10.62
CA LEU A 6 6.32 2.81 -9.65
C LEU A 6 5.11 2.12 -10.31
N THR A 7 4.41 2.85 -11.19
CA THR A 7 3.23 2.33 -11.90
C THR A 7 3.61 1.14 -12.77
N ALA A 8 4.65 1.27 -13.59
CA ALA A 8 5.15 0.18 -14.43
C ALA A 8 5.55 -1.05 -13.60
N ASP A 9 6.27 -0.81 -12.50
CA ASP A 9 6.69 -1.84 -11.56
C ASP A 9 5.51 -2.60 -10.90
N ILE A 10 4.41 -1.90 -10.61
CA ILE A 10 3.18 -2.50 -10.07
C ILE A 10 2.49 -3.33 -11.15
N GLU A 11 2.37 -2.81 -12.37
CA GLU A 11 1.75 -3.52 -13.50
C GLU A 11 2.50 -4.81 -13.82
N ASP A 12 3.82 -4.76 -13.89
CA ASP A 12 4.67 -5.94 -14.13
C ASP A 12 4.49 -6.99 -13.00
N ARG A 13 4.55 -6.57 -11.74
CA ARG A 13 4.34 -7.48 -10.60
C ARG A 13 2.93 -8.07 -10.57
N TYR A 14 1.92 -7.29 -10.95
CA TYR A 14 0.54 -7.75 -11.03
C TYR A 14 0.39 -8.82 -12.13
N ALA A 15 1.00 -8.59 -13.30
CA ALA A 15 1.00 -9.56 -14.39
C ALA A 15 1.71 -10.87 -14.01
N ASP A 16 2.82 -10.78 -13.28
CA ASP A 16 3.60 -11.95 -12.82
C ASP A 16 2.88 -12.80 -11.76
N LEU A 17 1.99 -12.20 -10.94
CA LEU A 17 1.27 -12.90 -9.88
C LEU A 17 0.27 -13.94 -10.41
N GLY A 18 -0.36 -13.68 -11.57
CA GLY A 18 -1.42 -14.53 -12.11
C GLY A 18 -2.64 -14.61 -11.18
N ASP A 19 -3.34 -15.76 -11.22
CA ASP A 19 -4.60 -15.96 -10.49
C ASP A 19 -4.43 -16.66 -9.12
N ASP A 20 -3.32 -17.38 -8.91
CA ASP A 20 -3.10 -18.22 -7.73
C ASP A 20 -1.66 -18.16 -7.21
N VAL A 21 -1.49 -18.14 -5.88
CA VAL A 21 -0.17 -18.18 -5.23
C VAL A 21 -0.06 -19.40 -4.33
N THR A 22 0.90 -20.29 -4.61
CA THR A 22 1.21 -21.42 -3.73
C THR A 22 2.21 -21.01 -2.66
N VAL A 23 1.81 -21.10 -1.40
CA VAL A 23 2.65 -20.72 -0.25
C VAL A 23 3.03 -21.95 0.56
N GLY A 24 4.33 -22.13 0.80
CA GLY A 24 4.81 -23.13 1.75
C GLY A 24 4.55 -22.68 3.18
N LEU A 25 3.89 -23.51 3.98
CA LEU A 25 3.58 -23.20 5.37
C LEU A 25 4.58 -23.83 6.33
N ASP A 26 5.25 -23.02 7.14
CA ASP A 26 6.07 -23.53 8.23
C ASP A 26 5.20 -24.01 9.41
N ARG A 27 5.84 -24.34 10.54
CA ARG A 27 5.13 -24.87 11.71
C ARG A 27 4.29 -23.80 12.41
N GLU A 28 4.81 -22.59 12.53
CA GLU A 28 4.17 -21.47 13.20
C GLU A 28 2.94 -21.03 12.40
N THR A 29 3.09 -20.78 11.10
CA THR A 29 1.96 -20.39 10.23
C THR A 29 0.84 -21.44 10.25
N ARG A 30 1.19 -22.74 10.24
CA ARG A 30 0.16 -23.80 10.35
C ARG A 30 -0.59 -23.77 11.67
N ASN A 31 0.10 -23.50 12.77
CA ASN A 31 -0.52 -23.44 14.08
C ASN A 31 -1.46 -22.23 14.19
N GLU A 32 -1.01 -21.06 13.74
CA GLU A 32 -1.81 -19.84 13.75
C GLU A 32 -3.01 -19.95 12.82
N LEU A 33 -2.83 -20.47 11.60
CA LEU A 33 -3.94 -20.68 10.67
C LEU A 33 -4.96 -21.69 11.21
N ALA A 34 -4.52 -22.75 11.89
CA ALA A 34 -5.41 -23.71 12.54
C ALA A 34 -6.20 -23.07 13.69
N LEU A 35 -5.56 -22.19 14.49
CA LEU A 35 -6.23 -21.45 15.55
C LEU A 35 -7.28 -20.49 14.98
N LEU A 36 -6.92 -19.72 13.95
CA LEU A 36 -7.82 -18.78 13.29
C LEU A 36 -8.98 -19.51 12.61
N GLY A 37 -8.71 -20.61 11.93
CA GLY A 37 -9.74 -21.46 11.33
C GLY A 37 -10.72 -22.01 12.38
N SER A 38 -10.20 -22.44 13.53
CA SER A 38 -11.05 -22.93 14.63
C SER A 38 -11.89 -21.82 15.29
N ALA A 39 -11.37 -20.59 15.36
CA ALA A 39 -12.02 -19.49 16.04
C ALA A 39 -13.05 -18.76 15.15
N PHE A 40 -12.77 -18.66 13.85
CA PHE A 40 -13.60 -17.91 12.90
C PHE A 40 -14.43 -18.78 11.97
N ASP A 41 -14.17 -20.09 11.92
CA ASP A 41 -14.92 -21.08 11.14
C ASP A 41 -15.16 -20.66 9.67
N PRO A 42 -14.10 -20.32 8.91
CA PRO A 42 -14.25 -19.98 7.50
C PRO A 42 -14.56 -21.22 6.67
N ASP A 43 -15.13 -21.02 5.48
CA ASP A 43 -15.37 -22.12 4.54
C ASP A 43 -14.06 -22.72 3.99
N ASP A 44 -13.01 -21.89 3.85
CA ASP A 44 -11.70 -22.28 3.32
C ASP A 44 -10.55 -21.47 3.98
N PRO A 45 -9.41 -22.06 4.37
CA PRO A 45 -8.21 -21.32 4.78
C PRO A 45 -7.76 -20.20 3.82
N ASP A 46 -8.03 -20.33 2.51
CA ASP A 46 -7.66 -19.31 1.52
C ASP A 46 -8.36 -17.96 1.78
N GLU A 47 -9.56 -17.97 2.38
CA GLU A 47 -10.25 -16.75 2.79
C GLU A 47 -9.45 -16.00 3.87
N LEU A 48 -8.94 -16.74 4.87
CA LEU A 48 -8.13 -16.16 5.94
C LEU A 48 -6.82 -15.59 5.40
N LEU A 49 -6.19 -16.26 4.44
CA LEU A 49 -4.96 -15.79 3.81
C LEU A 49 -5.21 -14.50 3.01
N ARG A 50 -6.26 -14.43 2.19
CA ARG A 50 -6.65 -13.19 1.49
C ARG A 50 -6.92 -12.06 2.48
N ARG A 51 -7.67 -12.33 3.55
CA ARG A 51 -7.94 -11.34 4.60
C ARG A 51 -6.66 -10.86 5.30
N ALA A 52 -5.72 -11.76 5.56
CA ALA A 52 -4.43 -11.42 6.16
C ALA A 52 -3.62 -10.48 5.25
N VAL A 53 -3.61 -10.70 3.94
CA VAL A 53 -2.97 -9.79 2.97
C VAL A 53 -3.60 -8.40 3.02
N HIS A 54 -4.94 -8.31 3.01
CA HIS A 54 -5.64 -7.02 3.11
C HIS A 54 -5.35 -6.30 4.43
N GLN A 55 -5.35 -7.03 5.55
CA GLN A 55 -5.00 -6.47 6.86
C GLN A 55 -3.54 -6.00 6.91
N PHE A 56 -2.61 -6.75 6.32
CA PHE A 56 -1.21 -6.37 6.26
C PHE A 56 -1.01 -5.10 5.41
N PHE A 57 -1.68 -5.01 4.25
CA PHE A 57 -1.67 -3.81 3.42
C PHE A 57 -2.23 -2.60 4.18
N GLN A 58 -3.42 -2.74 4.78
CA GLN A 58 -4.05 -1.68 5.57
C GLN A 58 -3.14 -1.21 6.71
N ALA A 59 -2.59 -2.14 7.50
CA ALA A 59 -1.67 -1.79 8.58
C ALA A 59 -0.40 -1.09 8.05
N SER A 60 0.08 -1.46 6.86
CA SER A 60 1.26 -0.83 6.25
C SER A 60 0.98 0.61 5.80
N VAL A 61 -0.22 0.89 5.29
CA VAL A 61 -0.68 2.24 4.96
C VAL A 61 -0.87 3.07 6.24
N GLU A 62 -1.65 2.56 7.20
CA GLU A 62 -2.00 3.28 8.43
C GLU A 62 -0.78 3.62 9.30
N THR A 63 0.24 2.75 9.30
CA THR A 63 1.48 2.99 10.06
C THR A 63 2.50 3.85 9.31
N GLY A 64 2.20 4.29 8.08
CA GLY A 64 3.12 5.03 7.22
C GLY A 64 4.32 4.23 6.73
N ARG A 65 4.34 2.91 6.99
CA ARG A 65 5.42 2.02 6.54
C ARG A 65 5.50 1.95 5.03
N LEU A 66 4.35 1.84 4.37
CA LEU A 66 4.29 1.81 2.90
C LEU A 66 4.90 3.09 2.32
N ASP A 67 4.46 4.23 2.84
CA ASP A 67 4.88 5.54 2.38
C ASP A 67 6.40 5.78 2.56
N PHE A 68 6.98 5.32 3.68
CA PHE A 68 8.43 5.35 3.90
C PHE A 68 9.20 4.59 2.80
N HIS A 69 8.71 3.41 2.39
CA HIS A 69 9.36 2.62 1.35
C HIS A 69 9.20 3.27 -0.03
N LEU A 70 8.02 3.82 -0.33
CA LEU A 70 7.77 4.51 -1.59
C LEU A 70 8.66 5.74 -1.75
N ARG A 71 8.81 6.57 -0.71
CA ARG A 71 9.70 7.73 -0.74
C ARG A 71 11.17 7.33 -0.94
N SER A 72 11.61 6.27 -0.28
CA SER A 72 13.00 5.80 -0.36
C SER A 72 13.35 5.19 -1.72
N GLY A 73 12.43 4.45 -2.33
CA GLY A 73 12.67 3.76 -3.62
C GLY A 73 12.29 4.57 -4.85
N TYR A 74 11.16 5.27 -4.78
CA TYR A 74 10.48 5.90 -5.91
C TYR A 74 10.28 7.39 -5.78
N ASP A 75 10.77 8.02 -4.70
CA ASP A 75 10.63 9.46 -4.47
C ASP A 75 9.17 9.96 -4.59
N VAL A 76 8.21 9.08 -4.28
CA VAL A 76 6.77 9.35 -4.30
C VAL A 76 6.11 8.90 -3.01
N THR A 77 4.94 9.44 -2.75
CA THR A 77 4.05 9.07 -1.65
C THR A 77 2.95 8.14 -2.09
N TYR A 78 2.31 7.48 -1.11
CA TYR A 78 1.11 6.69 -1.39
C TYR A 78 -0.04 7.56 -1.93
N ASP A 79 -0.13 8.82 -1.48
CA ASP A 79 -1.17 9.75 -1.94
C ASP A 79 -0.97 10.17 -3.40
N GLU A 80 0.27 10.39 -3.85
CA GLU A 80 0.60 10.67 -5.26
C GLU A 80 0.30 9.48 -6.17
N TYR A 81 0.52 8.26 -5.68
CA TYR A 81 0.09 7.05 -6.38
C TYR A 81 -1.43 6.99 -6.51
N LEU A 82 -2.18 7.31 -5.45
CA LEU A 82 -3.65 7.32 -5.49
C LEU A 82 -4.22 8.43 -6.38
N SER A 83 -3.59 9.60 -6.43
CA SER A 83 -4.03 10.71 -7.29
C SER A 83 -3.63 10.50 -8.75
N GLY A 84 -2.63 9.65 -9.03
CA GLY A 84 -2.06 9.44 -10.35
C GLY A 84 -1.25 10.64 -10.85
N MET A 85 -0.85 11.55 -9.95
CA MET A 85 -0.07 12.74 -10.27
C MET A 85 0.77 13.19 -9.05
N THR A 86 1.95 13.73 -9.31
CA THR A 86 2.87 14.20 -8.26
C THR A 86 2.38 15.48 -7.59
N TYR A 87 2.88 15.78 -6.38
CA TYR A 87 2.57 17.04 -5.69
C TYR A 87 2.98 18.28 -6.49
N ASP A 88 4.11 18.21 -7.20
CA ASP A 88 4.59 19.30 -8.05
C ASP A 88 3.62 19.57 -9.22
N GLU A 89 3.02 18.51 -9.79
CA GLU A 89 2.00 18.63 -10.84
C GLU A 89 0.66 19.14 -10.30
N MET A 90 0.25 18.71 -9.10
CA MET A 90 -0.96 19.19 -8.43
C MET A 90 -0.86 20.68 -8.05
N THR A 91 0.33 21.13 -7.66
CA THR A 91 0.56 22.53 -7.23
C THR A 91 1.03 23.44 -8.37
N GLY A 92 1.55 22.89 -9.47
CA GLY A 92 1.99 23.63 -10.65
C GLY A 92 0.87 24.23 -11.49
N ASP A 93 -0.33 23.61 -11.52
CA ASP A 93 -1.53 24.19 -12.16
C ASP A 93 -2.34 25.08 -11.20
N ALA A 94 -2.20 24.86 -9.89
CA ALA A 94 -2.69 25.74 -8.84
C ALA A 94 -1.72 26.91 -8.64
N GLY A 95 -1.66 27.82 -9.63
CA GLY A 95 -0.91 29.08 -9.53
C GLY A 95 -1.05 29.67 -8.12
N LEU A 96 0.09 29.79 -7.43
CA LEU A 96 0.21 30.17 -6.02
C LEU A 96 -0.67 31.38 -5.69
N SER A 97 -1.89 31.13 -5.23
CA SER A 97 -2.65 32.11 -4.49
C SER A 97 -2.16 32.04 -3.04
N GLU A 98 -1.93 33.20 -2.42
CA GLU A 98 -1.38 33.36 -1.06
C GLU A 98 -2.13 32.59 0.04
N GLN A 99 -3.29 32.00 -0.29
CA GLN A 99 -4.09 31.14 0.58
C GLN A 99 -3.49 29.73 0.77
N ALA A 100 -2.91 29.11 -0.26
CA ALA A 100 -2.35 27.75 -0.13
C ALA A 100 -1.09 27.71 0.76
N GLN A 101 -0.31 28.79 0.79
CA GLN A 101 0.88 28.91 1.65
C GLN A 101 0.52 28.95 3.15
N ASN A 102 -0.65 29.51 3.50
CA ASN A 102 -1.13 29.60 4.87
C ASN A 102 -1.61 28.25 5.42
N ASP A 103 -2.16 27.38 4.56
CA ASP A 103 -2.64 26.06 4.98
C ASP A 103 -1.48 25.08 5.20
N VAL A 104 -0.42 25.12 4.37
CA VAL A 104 0.77 24.27 4.55
C VAL A 104 1.53 24.61 5.85
N GLN A 105 1.59 25.88 6.25
CA GLN A 105 2.17 26.28 7.55
C GLN A 105 1.34 25.80 8.75
N ARG A 106 0.03 25.56 8.57
CA ARG A 106 -0.87 25.17 9.66
C ARG A 106 -0.78 23.69 10.03
N TYR A 107 -0.26 22.85 9.13
CA TYR A 107 -0.06 21.42 9.34
C TYR A 107 1.35 21.06 9.87
N GLN A 108 2.20 22.04 10.16
CA GLN A 108 3.44 21.84 10.90
C GLN A 108 3.19 21.99 12.41
N TYR A 109 2.64 20.96 13.04
CA TYR A 109 2.62 20.80 14.50
C TYR A 109 2.98 19.37 14.89
#